data_AF-A0A7R9API8-F1
#
_entry.id   AF-A0A7R9API8-F1
#
_cell.length_a   1.000
_cell.length_b   1.000
_cell.length_c   1.000
_cell.angle_alpha   90.00
_cell.angle_beta   90.00
_cell.angle_gamma   90.00
#
_symmetry.space_group_name_H-M   'P 1'
#
loop_
_entity.id
_entity.type
_entity.pdbx_description
1 polymer ?
#
loop_
_entity_poly.entity_id
_entity_poly.type
_entity_poly.pdbx_seq_one_letter_code
_entity_poly.pdbx_strand_id
1 'polypeptide(L)'
;MASLVLTDSSQLKADGLRMSKVEFVGSVPEYAWREWKIIDEKLPQVHPTGINPDIPIIGSLVYCESSALDNDEVREQGFTAVIDMRGATWSTVKPILKVLQEHFPGSVHIAYIIKPDNFWQKQRTSLGSHKYKFETNMISVEALSKIIDTTQLTSDLEGTLHYDHSQWIDVRLALEDFVWQAADLLDRLDDLQEDLSRSDFADDVAGAKHSIDLHADMKKKIMKAPVEDIDLIGQKLLQRLSGDANSGYDSGYSGRDSEASSVVANPDLQASVPQILQNLEAIHTSQQHLLQLWHHKKLKLDQCFQLRLFEQDCEKVFATNVYVNINRILTVASRLIESSHYAAQHIRTVASRLDRTWKEFAAGLDERTAVLALSVLFHHKAEQVITKLFPLSYLELTNTKNKFSFLLQYVESVNNWNQACENMSIPSEIIVLETAIHQHQNLYESMCQAYTEVSVSSAFL
;
A
#
# COMPACT_ATOMS: atom_id res chain seq x y z
N MET A 1 8.09 -51.83 -23.14
CA MET A 1 8.03 -50.80 -22.08
C MET A 1 6.71 -50.98 -21.33
N ALA A 2 6.65 -50.63 -20.06
CA ALA A 2 5.39 -50.60 -19.31
C ALA A 2 4.86 -49.17 -19.26
N SER A 3 3.54 -48.96 -19.25
CA SER A 3 2.88 -47.65 -19.18
C SER A 3 2.00 -47.59 -17.93
N LEU A 4 1.98 -46.46 -17.18
CA LEU A 4 1.14 -46.30 -15.99
C LEU A 4 0.06 -45.26 -16.28
N VAL A 5 -1.18 -45.56 -15.94
CA VAL A 5 -2.27 -44.58 -15.93
C VAL A 5 -2.80 -44.51 -14.50
N LEU A 6 -2.91 -43.31 -13.93
CA LEU A 6 -3.54 -43.11 -12.64
C LEU A 6 -4.92 -42.46 -12.85
N THR A 7 -5.94 -43.07 -12.27
CA THR A 7 -7.31 -42.54 -12.23
C THR A 7 -7.87 -42.61 -10.81
N ASP A 8 -8.83 -41.75 -10.47
CA ASP A 8 -9.53 -41.75 -9.18
C ASP A 8 -10.38 -43.03 -8.98
N SER A 9 -10.36 -43.61 -7.78
CA SER A 9 -11.07 -44.84 -7.45
C SER A 9 -12.58 -44.69 -7.24
N SER A 10 -13.13 -43.48 -7.10
CA SER A 10 -14.59 -43.25 -6.98
C SER A 10 -15.35 -43.34 -8.30
N GLN A 11 -14.64 -43.35 -9.44
CA GLN A 11 -15.19 -43.05 -10.77
C GLN A 11 -15.56 -44.30 -11.58
N LEU A 12 -15.88 -45.41 -10.91
CA LEU A 12 -16.27 -46.69 -11.51
C LEU A 12 -17.61 -46.68 -12.30
N LYS A 13 -18.23 -45.51 -12.53
CA LYS A 13 -19.31 -45.17 -13.51
C LYS A 13 -20.06 -43.87 -13.14
N ALA A 14 -19.39 -42.75 -12.92
CA ALA A 14 -20.06 -41.47 -12.72
C ALA A 14 -19.30 -40.31 -13.38
N ASP A 15 -20.04 -39.29 -13.81
CA ASP A 15 -19.58 -38.18 -14.65
C ASP A 15 -18.60 -37.23 -13.92
N GLY A 16 -17.48 -36.89 -14.58
CA GLY A 16 -16.57 -35.79 -14.20
C GLY A 16 -15.13 -36.24 -13.89
N LEU A 17 -14.18 -35.88 -14.76
CA LEU A 17 -12.80 -36.38 -14.85
C LEU A 17 -11.82 -35.96 -13.75
N ARG A 18 -10.85 -36.85 -13.44
CA ARG A 18 -9.40 -36.58 -13.23
C ARG A 18 -8.57 -37.80 -13.65
N MET A 19 -7.61 -37.62 -14.55
CA MET A 19 -6.92 -38.74 -15.22
C MET A 19 -5.53 -38.33 -15.68
N SER A 20 -4.50 -38.72 -14.94
CA SER A 20 -3.11 -38.44 -15.29
C SER A 20 -2.46 -39.72 -15.83
N LYS A 21 -2.29 -39.80 -17.15
CA LYS A 21 -1.44 -40.84 -17.77
C LYS A 21 0.02 -40.51 -17.51
N VAL A 22 0.79 -41.48 -17.02
CA VAL A 22 2.24 -41.41 -16.80
C VAL A 22 2.89 -42.49 -17.68
N GLU A 23 3.30 -42.12 -18.89
CA GLU A 23 4.05 -43.04 -19.75
C GLU A 23 5.50 -43.15 -19.28
N PHE A 24 6.01 -44.37 -19.08
CA PHE A 24 7.43 -44.58 -18.76
C PHE A 24 8.21 -44.65 -20.06
N VAL A 25 8.74 -43.51 -20.48
CA VAL A 25 9.70 -43.47 -21.59
C VAL A 25 11.09 -43.71 -21.01
N GLY A 26 11.75 -44.76 -21.50
CA GLY A 26 13.18 -44.94 -21.24
C GLY A 26 13.96 -43.76 -21.83
N SER A 27 14.85 -43.19 -21.02
CA SER A 27 15.71 -42.01 -21.27
C SER A 27 15.00 -40.66 -21.43
N VAL A 28 14.93 -39.91 -20.32
CA VAL A 28 14.72 -38.46 -20.31
C VAL A 28 16.10 -37.77 -20.47
N PRO A 29 16.25 -36.79 -21.37
CA PRO A 29 17.54 -36.14 -21.59
C PRO A 29 18.01 -35.33 -20.36
N GLU A 30 19.33 -35.34 -20.16
CA GLU A 30 20.05 -34.86 -18.96
C GLU A 30 19.76 -33.40 -18.55
N TYR A 31 19.21 -32.57 -19.46
CA TYR A 31 18.88 -31.18 -19.18
C TYR A 31 17.60 -31.00 -18.35
N ALA A 32 16.65 -31.94 -18.39
CA ALA A 32 15.43 -31.89 -17.58
C ALA A 32 15.71 -32.02 -16.07
N TRP A 33 16.89 -32.54 -15.70
CA TRP A 33 17.32 -32.72 -14.31
C TRP A 33 18.01 -31.49 -13.69
N ARG A 34 18.42 -30.50 -14.49
CA ARG A 34 19.23 -29.38 -13.99
C ARG A 34 18.43 -28.37 -13.15
N GLU A 35 17.12 -28.24 -13.38
CA GLU A 35 16.26 -27.31 -12.63
C GLU A 35 15.66 -27.92 -11.36
N TRP A 36 15.67 -29.25 -11.22
CA TRP A 36 15.20 -29.97 -10.02
C TRP A 36 16.11 -29.82 -8.80
N LYS A 37 17.30 -29.24 -8.95
CA LYS A 37 18.27 -29.07 -7.86
C LYS A 37 17.90 -27.97 -6.85
N ILE A 38 16.85 -27.19 -7.10
CA ILE A 38 16.49 -26.00 -6.29
C ILE A 38 15.31 -26.28 -5.34
N ILE A 39 14.56 -27.37 -5.52
CA ILE A 39 13.43 -27.75 -4.63
C ILE A 39 13.91 -28.55 -3.38
N ASP A 40 15.21 -28.80 -3.26
CA ASP A 40 15.81 -29.66 -2.22
C ASP A 40 15.91 -29.01 -0.81
N GLU A 41 15.59 -27.72 -0.66
CA GLU A 41 15.76 -27.02 0.64
C GLU A 41 14.56 -27.08 1.61
N LYS A 42 13.37 -27.55 1.20
CA LYS A 42 12.18 -27.57 2.10
C LYS A 42 11.43 -28.90 2.23
N LEU A 43 11.89 -29.98 1.60
CA LEU A 43 11.43 -31.33 1.94
C LEU A 43 12.38 -31.93 2.99
N PRO A 44 11.87 -32.60 4.04
CA PRO A 44 12.73 -33.30 4.99
C PRO A 44 13.60 -34.28 4.20
N GLN A 45 14.92 -34.14 4.35
CA GLN A 45 15.97 -34.91 3.71
C GLN A 45 15.71 -36.42 3.81
N VAL A 46 14.97 -36.98 2.85
CA VAL A 46 14.96 -38.41 2.58
C VAL A 46 15.99 -38.61 1.49
N HIS A 47 17.24 -38.79 1.86
CA HIS A 47 18.25 -39.30 0.93
C HIS A 47 17.74 -40.63 0.35
N PRO A 48 17.48 -40.75 -0.97
CA PRO A 48 17.07 -42.01 -1.54
C PRO A 48 18.31 -42.88 -1.73
N THR A 49 18.73 -43.56 -0.67
CA THR A 49 19.71 -44.65 -0.81
C THR A 49 19.05 -45.79 -1.58
N GLY A 50 19.22 -45.81 -2.90
CA GLY A 50 18.95 -46.98 -3.74
C GLY A 50 17.85 -46.84 -4.79
N ILE A 51 17.42 -45.64 -5.14
CA ILE A 51 16.48 -45.43 -6.26
C ILE A 51 17.25 -44.82 -7.42
N ASN A 52 17.20 -45.49 -8.57
CA ASN A 52 17.84 -44.99 -9.79
C ASN A 52 17.15 -43.67 -10.19
N PRO A 53 17.87 -42.53 -10.29
CA PRO A 53 17.31 -41.26 -10.74
C PRO A 53 16.73 -41.32 -12.17
N ASP A 54 17.06 -42.34 -12.98
CA ASP A 54 16.55 -42.51 -14.36
C ASP A 54 15.05 -42.85 -14.48
N ILE A 55 14.26 -42.67 -13.42
CA ILE A 55 12.88 -43.11 -13.36
C ILE A 55 11.98 -41.85 -13.27
N PRO A 56 11.34 -41.42 -14.39
CA PRO A 56 10.52 -40.19 -14.49
C PRO A 56 9.29 -40.16 -13.56
N ILE A 57 9.11 -41.20 -12.75
CA ILE A 57 7.93 -41.47 -11.94
C ILE A 57 7.72 -40.39 -10.89
N ILE A 58 8.76 -40.01 -10.16
CA ILE A 58 8.58 -39.25 -8.91
C ILE A 58 8.03 -37.85 -9.20
N GLY A 59 8.49 -37.18 -10.26
CA GLY A 59 8.01 -35.84 -10.61
C GLY A 59 6.56 -35.82 -11.08
N SER A 60 6.12 -36.81 -11.87
CA SER A 60 4.72 -36.91 -12.32
C SER A 60 3.76 -37.30 -11.17
N LEU A 61 4.20 -38.14 -10.22
CA LEU A 61 3.39 -38.53 -9.06
C LEU A 61 3.18 -37.40 -8.05
N VAL A 62 4.18 -36.52 -7.86
CA VAL A 62 4.09 -35.37 -6.95
C VAL A 62 3.11 -34.31 -7.50
N TYR A 63 3.06 -34.13 -8.81
CA TYR A 63 2.14 -33.15 -9.41
C TYR A 63 0.66 -33.60 -9.46
N CYS A 64 0.37 -34.91 -9.59
CA CYS A 64 -0.99 -35.42 -9.40
C CYS A 64 -1.60 -34.99 -8.05
N GLU A 65 -0.76 -34.81 -7.03
CA GLU A 65 -1.18 -34.17 -5.78
C GLU A 65 -1.56 -32.71 -6.05
N SER A 66 -0.63 -31.86 -6.49
CA SER A 66 -0.84 -30.41 -6.61
C SER A 66 -2.02 -29.98 -7.50
N SER A 67 -2.36 -30.72 -8.56
CA SER A 67 -3.56 -30.45 -9.38
C SER A 67 -4.85 -31.07 -8.84
N ALA A 68 -4.74 -32.13 -8.01
CA ALA A 68 -5.90 -32.75 -7.37
C ALA A 68 -6.25 -32.15 -5.99
N LEU A 69 -5.34 -31.38 -5.40
CA LEU A 69 -5.33 -31.01 -3.97
C LEU A 69 -6.35 -29.98 -3.50
N ASP A 70 -7.15 -29.35 -4.36
CA ASP A 70 -8.17 -28.40 -3.88
C ASP A 70 -9.45 -29.06 -3.33
N ASN A 71 -9.55 -30.39 -3.37
CA ASN A 71 -10.72 -31.10 -2.85
C ASN A 71 -10.34 -32.30 -1.98
N ASP A 72 -10.36 -32.14 -0.66
CA ASP A 72 -10.04 -33.18 0.33
C ASP A 72 -10.91 -34.44 0.17
N GLU A 73 -12.11 -34.31 -0.39
CA GLU A 73 -13.02 -35.45 -0.68
C GLU A 73 -12.43 -36.44 -1.70
N VAL A 74 -11.62 -35.97 -2.65
CA VAL A 74 -10.98 -36.82 -3.68
C VAL A 74 -9.80 -37.60 -3.10
N ARG A 75 -9.10 -37.02 -2.11
CA ARG A 75 -7.94 -37.66 -1.46
C ARG A 75 -8.33 -38.85 -0.61
N GLU A 76 -9.52 -38.83 -0.01
CA GLU A 76 -10.01 -39.93 0.84
C GLU A 76 -10.41 -41.18 0.02
N GLN A 77 -10.67 -41.03 -1.28
CA GLN A 77 -11.21 -42.11 -2.14
C GLN A 77 -10.12 -43.02 -2.75
N GLY A 78 -8.90 -42.51 -2.86
CA GLY A 78 -7.73 -43.25 -3.34
C GLY A 78 -7.64 -43.37 -4.86
N PHE A 79 -6.52 -43.91 -5.34
CA PHE A 79 -6.15 -43.95 -6.75
C PHE A 79 -6.10 -45.37 -7.30
N THR A 80 -6.58 -45.53 -8.52
CA THR A 80 -6.47 -46.72 -9.36
C THR A 80 -5.29 -46.56 -10.31
N ALA A 81 -4.33 -47.48 -10.24
CA ALA A 81 -3.21 -47.57 -11.16
C ALA A 81 -3.49 -48.60 -12.27
N VAL A 82 -3.19 -48.28 -13.52
CA VAL A 82 -3.23 -49.21 -14.66
C VAL A 82 -1.82 -49.34 -15.21
N ILE A 83 -1.23 -50.54 -15.17
CA ILE A 83 0.13 -50.82 -15.62
C ILE A 83 0.06 -51.73 -16.84
N ASP A 84 0.44 -51.24 -18.02
CA ASP A 84 0.50 -52.08 -19.22
C ASP A 84 1.77 -52.95 -19.22
N MET A 85 1.62 -54.28 -19.18
CA MET A 85 2.73 -55.24 -19.24
C MET A 85 2.77 -56.00 -20.58
N ARG A 86 1.91 -55.70 -21.57
CA ARG A 86 1.79 -56.47 -22.84
C ARG A 86 3.10 -56.53 -23.66
N GLY A 87 3.99 -55.57 -23.49
CA GLY A 87 5.34 -55.53 -24.08
C GLY A 87 6.48 -55.51 -23.04
N ALA A 88 6.23 -56.06 -21.85
CA ALA A 88 7.15 -55.99 -20.72
C ALA A 88 7.14 -57.29 -19.90
N THR A 89 7.93 -57.36 -18.82
CA THR A 89 8.01 -58.55 -17.96
C THR A 89 7.76 -58.18 -16.51
N TRP A 90 7.54 -59.18 -15.65
CA TRP A 90 7.31 -58.93 -14.23
C TRP A 90 8.46 -58.16 -13.54
N SER A 91 9.69 -58.26 -14.04
CA SER A 91 10.83 -57.50 -13.49
C SER A 91 10.74 -56.00 -13.75
N THR A 92 10.00 -55.55 -14.78
CA THR A 92 9.78 -54.12 -15.05
C THR A 92 8.60 -53.56 -14.29
N VAL A 93 7.62 -54.39 -13.90
CA VAL A 93 6.44 -53.97 -13.13
C VAL A 93 6.75 -53.82 -11.63
N LYS A 94 7.61 -54.69 -11.07
CA LYS A 94 7.97 -54.63 -9.63
C LYS A 94 8.48 -53.26 -9.16
N PRO A 95 9.42 -52.59 -9.88
CA PRO A 95 9.88 -51.26 -9.48
C PRO A 95 8.75 -50.23 -9.47
N ILE A 96 7.83 -50.29 -10.44
CA ILE A 96 6.69 -49.37 -10.53
C ILE A 96 5.79 -49.50 -9.30
N LEU A 97 5.41 -50.73 -8.93
CA LEU A 97 4.60 -51.00 -7.74
C LEU A 97 5.31 -50.59 -6.44
N LYS A 98 6.64 -50.76 -6.38
CA LYS A 98 7.44 -50.33 -5.23
C LYS A 98 7.44 -48.81 -5.10
N VAL A 99 7.60 -48.08 -6.21
CA VAL A 99 7.57 -46.61 -6.21
C VAL A 99 6.17 -46.11 -5.82
N LEU A 100 5.10 -46.70 -6.35
CA LEU A 100 3.72 -46.39 -5.95
C LEU A 100 3.47 -46.60 -4.45
N GLN A 101 4.12 -47.58 -3.82
CA GLN A 101 3.95 -47.82 -2.38
C GLN A 101 4.77 -46.88 -1.50
N GLU A 102 5.99 -46.56 -1.92
CA GLU A 102 6.98 -45.86 -1.10
C GLU A 102 6.96 -44.35 -1.28
N HIS A 103 6.57 -43.86 -2.47
CA HIS A 103 6.71 -42.45 -2.86
C HIS A 103 5.42 -41.82 -3.36
N PHE A 104 4.34 -42.58 -3.56
CA PHE A 104 3.07 -41.97 -3.94
C PHE A 104 2.48 -41.24 -2.72
N PRO A 105 2.19 -39.94 -2.83
CA PRO A 105 1.73 -39.16 -1.69
C PRO A 105 0.27 -39.45 -1.29
N GLY A 106 -0.53 -39.98 -2.22
CA GLY A 106 -1.91 -40.41 -2.00
C GLY A 106 -2.07 -41.88 -1.59
N SER A 107 -3.30 -42.31 -1.29
CA SER A 107 -3.62 -43.73 -1.12
C SER A 107 -3.82 -44.39 -2.48
N VAL A 108 -3.01 -45.38 -2.85
CA VAL A 108 -3.35 -46.26 -3.98
C VAL A 108 -4.38 -47.26 -3.47
N HIS A 109 -5.54 -47.35 -4.12
CA HIS A 109 -6.56 -48.33 -3.79
C HIS A 109 -6.26 -49.68 -4.46
N ILE A 110 -6.04 -49.65 -5.78
CA ILE A 110 -5.81 -50.84 -6.60
C ILE A 110 -4.86 -50.55 -7.76
N ALA A 111 -4.05 -51.54 -8.14
CA ALA A 111 -3.24 -51.53 -9.35
C ALA A 111 -3.65 -52.67 -10.30
N TYR A 112 -4.29 -52.32 -11.42
CA TYR A 112 -4.55 -53.19 -12.54
C TYR A 112 -3.31 -53.37 -13.40
N ILE A 113 -2.95 -54.62 -13.73
CA ILE A 113 -1.77 -54.95 -14.51
C ILE A 113 -2.23 -55.68 -15.78
N ILE A 114 -2.08 -55.04 -16.93
CA ILE A 114 -2.52 -55.59 -18.22
C ILE A 114 -1.51 -56.65 -18.65
N LYS A 115 -1.95 -57.91 -18.70
CA LYS A 115 -1.08 -59.04 -19.03
C LYS A 115 -0.90 -59.21 -20.55
N PRO A 116 0.25 -59.73 -21.02
CA PRO A 116 0.41 -60.19 -22.41
C PRO A 116 -0.56 -61.31 -22.79
N ASP A 117 -0.83 -61.45 -24.08
CA ASP A 117 -1.55 -62.60 -24.61
C ASP A 117 -0.75 -63.89 -24.35
N ASN A 118 -1.45 -64.98 -24.00
CA ASN A 118 -0.88 -66.28 -23.60
C ASN A 118 -0.09 -66.32 -22.28
N PHE A 119 -0.09 -65.25 -21.47
CA PHE A 119 0.62 -65.21 -20.19
C PHE A 119 0.24 -66.36 -19.23
N TRP A 120 -1.05 -66.70 -19.14
CA TRP A 120 -1.55 -67.79 -18.29
C TRP A 120 -1.09 -69.20 -18.70
N GLN A 121 -0.60 -69.38 -19.93
CA GLN A 121 -0.19 -70.69 -20.42
C GLN A 121 1.26 -71.04 -20.07
N LYS A 122 2.11 -70.08 -19.68
CA LYS A 122 3.56 -70.31 -19.51
C LYS A 122 4.12 -70.04 -18.11
N GLN A 123 3.46 -69.29 -17.23
CA GLN A 123 3.94 -69.08 -15.86
C GLN A 123 2.81 -68.94 -14.85
N ARG A 124 2.93 -69.66 -13.73
CA ARG A 124 2.09 -69.50 -12.53
C ARG A 124 2.77 -68.48 -11.61
N THR A 125 2.72 -67.19 -11.95
CA THR A 125 3.20 -66.13 -11.06
C THR A 125 2.19 -65.90 -9.95
N SER A 126 2.45 -66.44 -8.75
CA SER A 126 1.64 -66.15 -7.57
C SER A 126 1.89 -64.72 -7.10
N LEU A 127 1.04 -63.80 -7.52
CA LEU A 127 0.89 -62.50 -6.90
C LEU A 127 0.15 -62.70 -5.58
N GLY A 128 0.88 -62.73 -4.46
CA GLY A 128 0.27 -62.77 -3.14
C GLY A 128 -0.29 -61.40 -2.80
N SER A 129 -1.58 -61.34 -2.46
CA SER A 129 -2.31 -60.11 -2.08
C SER A 129 -1.66 -59.33 -0.91
N HIS A 130 -0.78 -59.95 -0.14
CA HIS A 130 -0.11 -59.34 1.03
C HIS A 130 1.24 -58.65 0.73
N LYS A 131 1.61 -58.44 -0.55
CA LYS A 131 2.94 -57.94 -0.91
C LYS A 131 3.06 -56.42 -0.96
N TYR A 132 1.95 -55.72 -1.24
CA TYR A 132 1.92 -54.26 -1.31
C TYR A 132 0.83 -53.70 -0.40
N LYS A 133 0.91 -52.41 -0.05
CA LYS A 133 -0.10 -51.71 0.76
C LYS A 133 -1.48 -51.56 0.08
N PHE A 134 -1.59 -51.95 -1.19
CA PHE A 134 -2.76 -51.80 -2.04
C PHE A 134 -3.01 -53.07 -2.86
N GLU A 135 -4.23 -53.24 -3.35
CA GLU A 135 -4.62 -54.43 -4.12
C GLU A 135 -3.93 -54.43 -5.49
N THR A 136 -3.54 -55.61 -5.99
CA THR A 136 -3.01 -55.75 -7.36
C THR A 136 -3.79 -56.80 -8.12
N ASN A 137 -4.28 -56.47 -9.32
CA ASN A 137 -5.11 -57.37 -10.12
C ASN A 137 -4.58 -57.49 -11.56
N MET A 138 -4.43 -58.72 -12.06
CA MET A 138 -3.99 -58.95 -13.44
C MET A 138 -5.19 -59.12 -14.37
N ILE A 139 -5.30 -58.25 -15.37
CA ILE A 139 -6.46 -58.20 -16.27
C ILE A 139 -6.01 -58.24 -17.74
N SER A 140 -6.94 -58.55 -18.66
CA SER A 140 -6.72 -58.32 -20.09
C SER A 140 -7.12 -56.90 -20.47
N VAL A 141 -6.70 -56.43 -21.65
CA VAL A 141 -7.04 -55.07 -22.10
C VAL A 141 -8.55 -54.91 -22.30
N GLU A 142 -9.23 -55.94 -22.81
CA GLU A 142 -10.68 -55.91 -23.08
C GLU A 142 -11.53 -55.92 -21.79
N ALA A 143 -10.93 -56.33 -20.67
CA ALA A 143 -11.58 -56.27 -19.36
C ALA A 143 -11.49 -54.86 -18.74
N LEU A 144 -10.57 -54.02 -19.21
CA LEU A 144 -10.33 -52.68 -18.67
C LEU A 144 -11.52 -51.76 -18.89
N SER A 145 -12.13 -51.78 -20.08
CA SER A 145 -13.31 -50.96 -20.43
C SER A 145 -14.58 -51.30 -19.66
N LYS A 146 -14.61 -52.43 -18.93
CA LYS A 146 -15.72 -52.81 -18.04
C LYS A 146 -15.58 -52.20 -16.65
N ILE A 147 -14.38 -51.73 -16.31
CA ILE A 147 -13.96 -51.26 -14.99
C ILE A 147 -13.67 -49.76 -15.04
N ILE A 148 -13.05 -49.28 -16.12
CA ILE A 148 -12.70 -47.87 -16.31
C ILE A 148 -13.49 -47.36 -17.51
N ASP A 149 -14.05 -46.15 -17.37
CA ASP A 149 -14.74 -45.47 -18.44
C ASP A 149 -13.81 -45.30 -19.66
N THR A 150 -14.32 -45.54 -20.87
CA THR A 150 -13.51 -45.44 -22.09
C THR A 150 -13.04 -44.02 -22.37
N THR A 151 -13.74 -42.99 -21.87
CA THR A 151 -13.31 -41.58 -21.93
C THR A 151 -12.08 -41.28 -21.08
N GLN A 152 -11.75 -42.18 -20.16
CA GLN A 152 -10.58 -42.13 -19.28
C GLN A 152 -9.48 -43.10 -19.74
N LEU A 153 -9.60 -43.70 -20.92
CA LEU A 153 -8.58 -44.59 -21.45
C LEU A 153 -8.03 -43.99 -22.73
N THR A 154 -6.72 -44.10 -22.92
CA THR A 154 -6.10 -43.70 -24.18
C THR A 154 -6.37 -44.74 -25.27
N SER A 155 -6.16 -44.37 -26.52
CA SER A 155 -6.47 -45.23 -27.67
C SER A 155 -5.71 -46.57 -27.69
N ASP A 156 -4.50 -46.62 -27.15
CA ASP A 156 -3.69 -47.83 -26.93
C ASP A 156 -4.30 -48.81 -25.90
N LEU A 157 -5.23 -48.30 -25.07
CA LEU A 157 -5.99 -49.02 -24.05
C LEU A 157 -7.48 -49.16 -24.42
N GLU A 158 -7.81 -49.04 -25.70
CA GLU A 158 -9.19 -49.13 -26.22
C GLU A 158 -10.14 -48.01 -25.72
N GLY A 159 -9.60 -46.84 -25.41
CA GLY A 159 -10.38 -45.68 -25.01
C GLY A 159 -10.39 -44.51 -26.01
N THR A 160 -10.99 -43.40 -25.58
CA THR A 160 -11.21 -42.18 -26.37
C THR A 160 -10.47 -40.95 -25.82
N LEU A 161 -9.71 -41.07 -24.74
CA LEU A 161 -8.89 -39.98 -24.22
C LEU A 161 -7.74 -39.66 -25.18
N HIS A 162 -7.72 -38.42 -25.66
CA HIS A 162 -6.60 -37.88 -26.40
C HIS A 162 -5.51 -37.42 -25.43
N TYR A 163 -4.39 -38.14 -25.40
CA TYR A 163 -3.25 -37.83 -24.53
C TYR A 163 -1.96 -37.83 -25.34
N ASP A 164 -1.20 -36.74 -25.22
CA ASP A 164 0.17 -36.61 -25.73
C ASP A 164 1.08 -36.28 -24.54
N HIS A 165 1.99 -37.21 -24.24
CA HIS A 165 2.91 -37.09 -23.12
C HIS A 165 3.85 -35.88 -23.26
N SER A 166 4.33 -35.63 -24.47
CA SER A 166 5.27 -34.53 -24.74
C SER A 166 4.56 -33.19 -24.57
N GLN A 167 3.36 -33.07 -25.14
CA GLN A 167 2.53 -31.87 -24.98
C GLN A 167 2.18 -31.62 -23.51
N TRP A 168 1.83 -32.67 -22.75
CA TRP A 168 1.51 -32.55 -21.33
C TRP A 168 2.70 -32.03 -20.53
N ILE A 169 3.90 -32.59 -20.73
CA ILE A 169 5.14 -32.10 -20.08
C ILE A 169 5.40 -30.64 -20.45
N ASP A 170 5.35 -30.28 -21.74
CA ASP A 170 5.67 -28.94 -22.21
C ASP A 170 4.70 -27.86 -21.71
N VAL A 171 3.41 -28.18 -21.60
CA VAL A 171 2.42 -27.27 -21.00
C VAL A 171 2.64 -27.17 -19.50
N ARG A 172 2.96 -28.30 -18.85
CA ARG A 172 3.12 -28.34 -17.41
C ARG A 172 4.33 -27.55 -16.92
N LEU A 173 5.48 -27.71 -17.57
CA LEU A 173 6.69 -26.92 -17.28
C LEU A 173 6.43 -25.42 -17.44
N ALA A 174 5.74 -25.04 -18.52
CA ALA A 174 5.42 -23.63 -18.76
C ALA A 174 4.45 -23.05 -17.72
N LEU A 175 3.51 -23.87 -17.22
CA LEU A 175 2.60 -23.48 -16.14
C LEU A 175 3.33 -23.30 -14.80
N GLU A 176 4.24 -24.21 -14.45
CA GLU A 176 5.04 -24.11 -13.23
C GLU A 176 5.93 -22.87 -13.23
N ASP A 177 6.61 -22.62 -14.35
CA ASP A 177 7.42 -21.42 -14.54
C ASP A 177 6.57 -20.14 -14.40
N PHE A 178 5.38 -20.11 -15.01
CA PHE A 178 4.44 -19.00 -14.85
C PHE A 178 4.02 -18.80 -13.39
N VAL A 179 3.63 -19.85 -12.68
CA VAL A 179 3.18 -19.76 -11.28
C VAL A 179 4.31 -19.25 -10.39
N TRP A 180 5.54 -19.70 -10.61
CA TRP A 180 6.71 -19.22 -9.87
C TRP A 180 6.98 -17.74 -10.15
N GLN A 181 6.98 -17.33 -11.42
CA GLN A 181 7.20 -15.92 -11.77
C GLN A 181 6.08 -15.00 -11.26
N ALA A 182 4.83 -15.48 -11.26
CA ALA A 182 3.70 -14.77 -10.69
C ALA A 182 3.85 -14.57 -9.18
N ALA A 183 4.27 -15.61 -8.45
CA ALA A 183 4.53 -15.54 -7.02
C ALA A 183 5.68 -14.58 -6.68
N ASP A 184 6.82 -14.66 -7.38
CA ASP A 184 7.94 -13.73 -7.19
C ASP A 184 7.53 -12.27 -7.43
N LEU A 185 6.69 -12.03 -8.45
CA LEU A 185 6.18 -10.70 -8.72
C LEU A 185 5.25 -10.21 -7.60
N LEU A 186 4.37 -11.06 -7.09
CA LEU A 186 3.48 -10.71 -5.98
C LEU A 186 4.28 -10.38 -4.72
N ASP A 187 5.28 -11.18 -4.35
CA ASP A 187 6.17 -10.90 -3.21
C ASP A 187 6.86 -9.54 -3.37
N ARG A 188 7.37 -9.24 -4.57
CA ARG A 188 7.98 -7.93 -4.87
C ARG A 188 7.00 -6.75 -4.78
N LEU A 189 5.74 -6.96 -5.16
CA LEU A 189 4.70 -5.92 -5.04
C LEU A 189 4.34 -5.69 -3.57
N ASP A 190 4.30 -6.75 -2.76
CA ASP A 190 4.05 -6.68 -1.32
C ASP A 190 5.19 -5.97 -0.57
N ASP A 191 6.45 -6.22 -0.92
CA ASP A 191 7.60 -5.47 -0.38
C ASP A 191 7.47 -3.95 -0.63
N LEU A 192 7.09 -3.58 -1.85
CA LEU A 192 6.87 -2.18 -2.22
C LEU A 192 5.66 -1.58 -1.47
N GLN A 193 4.63 -2.38 -1.20
CA GLN A 193 3.49 -1.99 -0.41
C GLN A 193 3.89 -1.69 1.03
N GLU A 194 4.73 -2.54 1.64
CA GLU A 194 5.24 -2.32 2.99
C GLU A 194 6.04 -1.01 3.07
N ASP A 195 6.95 -0.78 2.12
CA ASP A 195 7.72 0.48 2.04
C ASP A 195 6.81 1.72 1.89
N LEU A 196 5.74 1.62 1.09
CA LEU A 196 4.78 2.71 0.96
C LEU A 196 3.95 2.92 2.22
N SER A 197 3.64 1.87 2.97
CA SER A 197 2.81 1.95 4.18
C SER A 197 3.50 2.67 5.36
N ARG A 198 4.83 2.77 5.34
CA ARG A 198 5.62 3.47 6.37
C ARG A 198 5.19 4.94 6.49
N SER A 199 5.01 5.39 7.73
CA SER A 199 4.47 6.72 8.07
C SER A 199 5.52 7.60 8.77
N ASP A 200 6.64 7.80 8.09
CA ASP A 200 7.77 8.61 8.51
C ASP A 200 7.77 9.95 7.76
N PHE A 201 7.25 11.00 8.41
CA PHE A 201 7.29 12.37 7.90
C PHE A 201 8.49 13.10 8.46
N ALA A 202 9.20 13.84 7.60
CA ALA A 202 10.34 14.64 8.02
C ALA A 202 9.93 15.82 8.91
N ASP A 203 10.86 16.26 9.75
CA ASP A 203 10.69 17.40 10.66
C ASP A 203 11.10 18.75 10.06
N ASP A 204 11.71 18.75 8.88
CA ASP A 204 12.14 19.96 8.19
C ASP A 204 11.84 19.95 6.69
N VAL A 205 12.02 21.10 6.04
CA VAL A 205 11.75 21.31 4.61
C VAL A 205 12.67 20.45 3.72
N ALA A 206 13.93 20.25 4.12
CA ALA A 206 14.91 19.52 3.31
C ALA A 206 14.61 18.02 3.30
N GLY A 207 14.33 17.44 4.46
CA GLY A 207 13.87 16.07 4.63
C GLY A 207 12.54 15.83 3.94
N ALA A 208 11.58 16.75 4.05
CA ALA A 208 10.29 16.60 3.37
C ALA A 208 10.45 16.58 1.84
N LYS A 209 11.33 17.44 1.30
CA LYS A 209 11.67 17.42 -0.13
C LYS A 209 12.35 16.11 -0.54
N HIS A 210 13.30 15.62 0.27
CA HIS A 210 13.96 14.35 0.02
C HIS A 210 12.99 13.16 0.02
N SER A 211 12.03 13.12 0.96
CA SER A 211 10.97 12.10 1.00
C SER A 211 10.09 12.13 -0.26
N ILE A 212 9.79 13.32 -0.82
CA ILE A 212 9.08 13.45 -2.10
C ILE A 212 9.90 12.86 -3.25
N ASP A 213 11.21 13.12 -3.29
CA ASP A 213 12.10 12.60 -4.33
C ASP A 213 12.19 11.06 -4.26
N LEU A 214 12.37 10.49 -3.05
CA LEU A 214 12.34 9.03 -2.84
C LEU A 214 11.00 8.43 -3.27
N HIS A 215 9.89 9.09 -2.94
CA HIS A 215 8.55 8.65 -3.34
C HIS A 215 8.34 8.69 -4.87
N ALA A 216 8.95 9.66 -5.58
CA ALA A 216 8.95 9.69 -7.03
C ALA A 216 9.75 8.52 -7.64
N ASP A 217 10.87 8.13 -7.01
CA ASP A 217 11.62 6.95 -7.41
C ASP A 217 10.86 5.64 -7.14
N MET A 218 10.07 5.56 -6.07
CA MET A 218 9.18 4.42 -5.83
C MET A 218 8.18 4.23 -6.99
N LYS A 219 7.62 5.32 -7.54
CA LYS A 219 6.75 5.21 -8.72
C LYS A 219 7.46 4.55 -9.90
N LYS A 220 8.73 4.88 -10.12
CA LYS A 220 9.53 4.27 -11.19
C LYS A 220 9.75 2.78 -10.94
N LYS A 221 9.91 2.35 -9.68
CA LYS A 221 10.01 0.92 -9.33
C LYS A 221 8.70 0.17 -9.62
N ILE A 222 7.57 0.75 -9.25
CA ILE A 222 6.23 0.17 -9.52
C ILE A 222 6.01 -0.02 -11.02
N MET A 223 6.32 1.01 -11.82
CA MET A 223 6.17 0.97 -13.28
C MET A 223 7.18 0.07 -14.00
N LYS A 224 8.25 -0.37 -13.32
CA LYS A 224 9.25 -1.30 -13.87
C LYS A 224 8.98 -2.75 -13.48
N ALA A 225 7.98 -3.01 -12.65
CA ALA A 225 7.55 -4.36 -12.35
C ALA A 225 7.01 -5.01 -13.65
N PRO A 226 7.45 -6.23 -14.01
CA PRO A 226 7.18 -6.84 -15.33
C PRO A 226 5.76 -7.42 -15.43
N VAL A 227 4.72 -6.64 -15.11
CA VAL A 227 3.32 -7.11 -15.12
C VAL A 227 2.89 -7.52 -16.53
N GLU A 228 3.23 -6.71 -17.54
CA GLU A 228 2.88 -7.00 -18.93
C GLU A 228 3.55 -8.27 -19.48
N ASP A 229 4.75 -8.59 -18.99
CA ASP A 229 5.46 -9.80 -19.39
C ASP A 229 4.76 -11.05 -18.82
N ILE A 230 4.34 -11.00 -17.54
CA ILE A 230 3.58 -12.09 -16.92
C ILE A 230 2.20 -12.26 -17.58
N ASP A 231 1.53 -11.16 -17.93
CA ASP A 231 0.28 -11.20 -18.70
C ASP A 231 0.47 -11.92 -20.03
N LEU A 232 1.56 -11.62 -20.75
CA LEU A 232 1.85 -12.26 -22.03
C LEU A 232 2.09 -13.76 -21.87
N ILE A 233 2.80 -14.18 -20.82
CA ILE A 233 3.03 -15.60 -20.52
C ILE A 233 1.69 -16.28 -20.17
N GLY A 234 0.90 -15.69 -19.29
CA GLY A 234 -0.41 -16.22 -18.87
C GLY A 234 -1.39 -16.33 -20.03
N GLN A 235 -1.49 -15.31 -20.89
CA GLN A 235 -2.33 -15.33 -22.08
C GLN A 235 -1.90 -16.40 -23.09
N LYS A 236 -0.58 -16.58 -23.31
CA LYS A 236 -0.06 -17.66 -24.16
C LYS A 236 -0.41 -19.03 -23.61
N LEU A 237 -0.31 -19.22 -22.28
CA LEU A 237 -0.71 -20.47 -21.63
C LEU A 237 -2.21 -20.73 -21.82
N LEU A 238 -3.06 -19.73 -21.58
CA LEU A 238 -4.50 -19.85 -21.78
C LEU A 238 -4.85 -20.19 -23.23
N GLN A 239 -4.20 -19.56 -24.22
CA GLN A 239 -4.38 -19.90 -25.64
C GLN A 239 -3.98 -21.35 -25.95
N ARG A 240 -2.85 -21.82 -25.41
CA ARG A 240 -2.42 -23.22 -25.56
C ARG A 240 -3.42 -24.20 -24.94
N LEU A 241 -4.07 -23.81 -23.84
CA LEU A 241 -5.06 -24.63 -23.14
C LEU A 241 -6.42 -24.63 -23.85
N SER A 242 -6.88 -23.49 -24.38
CA SER A 242 -8.19 -23.35 -25.04
C SER A 242 -8.31 -24.06 -26.40
N GLY A 243 -7.24 -24.69 -26.90
CA GLY A 243 -7.29 -25.54 -28.09
C GLY A 243 -7.43 -24.78 -29.41
N ASP A 244 -7.25 -23.46 -29.42
CA ASP A 244 -7.50 -22.66 -30.61
C ASP A 244 -6.32 -22.70 -31.60
N ALA A 245 -6.62 -23.27 -32.76
CA ALA A 245 -5.76 -23.38 -33.92
C ALA A 245 -5.48 -21.98 -34.49
N ASN A 246 -4.42 -21.33 -34.02
CA ASN A 246 -3.83 -20.19 -34.73
C ASN A 246 -2.35 -20.43 -35.04
N SER A 247 -2.05 -21.59 -35.63
CA SER A 247 -0.87 -21.70 -36.48
C SER A 247 -1.18 -20.97 -37.78
N GLY A 248 -0.71 -19.73 -37.87
CA GLY A 248 -0.76 -18.94 -39.08
C GLY A 248 -0.02 -19.62 -40.22
N TYR A 249 -0.75 -20.16 -41.18
CA TYR A 249 -0.34 -20.22 -42.58
C TYR A 249 -1.58 -20.27 -43.47
N ASP A 250 -1.66 -19.24 -44.30
CA ASP A 250 -2.48 -19.14 -45.49
C ASP A 250 -2.30 -20.38 -46.38
N SER A 251 -3.36 -21.18 -46.51
CA SER A 251 -3.55 -22.00 -47.70
C SER A 251 -5.04 -22.09 -48.00
N GLY A 252 -5.52 -21.14 -48.79
CA GLY A 252 -6.82 -21.27 -49.45
C GLY A 252 -6.90 -22.58 -50.25
N TYR A 253 -8.02 -23.28 -50.08
CA TYR A 253 -8.49 -24.47 -50.80
C TYR A 253 -8.35 -25.81 -50.07
N SER A 254 -9.44 -26.21 -49.40
CA SER A 254 -10.09 -27.55 -49.38
C SER A 254 -11.19 -27.47 -48.31
N GLY A 255 -12.45 -27.80 -48.55
CA GLY A 255 -12.87 -29.13 -48.93
C GLY A 255 -13.43 -29.81 -47.68
N ARG A 256 -14.77 -29.87 -47.62
CA ARG A 256 -15.66 -30.52 -46.67
C ARG A 256 -15.08 -31.75 -45.95
N ASP A 257 -15.51 -31.91 -44.68
CA ASP A 257 -15.47 -33.11 -43.81
C ASP A 257 -14.44 -33.05 -42.68
N SER A 258 -14.78 -32.35 -41.59
CA SER A 258 -14.20 -32.56 -40.26
C SER A 258 -15.21 -32.12 -39.20
N GLU A 259 -16.31 -32.86 -39.07
CA GLU A 259 -17.04 -32.89 -37.80
C GLU A 259 -16.12 -33.58 -36.78
N ALA A 260 -15.83 -32.89 -35.67
CA ALA A 260 -15.01 -33.31 -34.54
C ALA A 260 -13.47 -33.28 -34.73
N SER A 261 -12.91 -32.08 -34.87
CA SER A 261 -11.64 -31.77 -34.20
C SER A 261 -11.87 -30.71 -33.12
N SER A 262 -12.90 -30.95 -32.28
CA SER A 262 -12.83 -30.46 -30.91
C SER A 262 -11.74 -31.31 -30.26
N VAL A 263 -10.49 -30.82 -30.32
CA VAL A 263 -9.40 -31.42 -29.57
C VAL A 263 -9.87 -31.37 -28.13
N VAL A 264 -10.31 -32.52 -27.59
CA VAL A 264 -10.73 -32.63 -26.20
C VAL A 264 -9.50 -32.26 -25.39
N ALA A 265 -9.45 -31.02 -24.92
CA ALA A 265 -8.34 -30.52 -24.15
C ALA A 265 -8.22 -31.41 -22.91
N ASN A 266 -6.99 -31.85 -22.60
CA ASN A 266 -6.72 -32.71 -21.47
C ASN A 266 -7.39 -32.11 -20.21
N PRO A 267 -8.34 -32.80 -19.56
CA PRO A 267 -9.10 -32.26 -18.43
C PRO A 267 -8.22 -31.82 -17.26
N ASP A 268 -7.07 -32.46 -17.05
CA ASP A 268 -6.09 -32.05 -16.03
C ASP A 268 -5.46 -30.69 -16.36
N LEU A 269 -5.21 -30.43 -17.65
CA LEU A 269 -4.66 -29.14 -18.10
C LEU A 269 -5.74 -28.04 -18.07
N GLN A 270 -7.00 -28.38 -18.38
CA GLN A 270 -8.14 -27.47 -18.25
C GLN A 270 -8.38 -27.04 -16.80
N ALA A 271 -8.17 -27.95 -15.84
CA ALA A 271 -8.27 -27.63 -14.41
C ALA A 271 -7.27 -26.56 -13.94
N SER A 272 -6.22 -26.29 -14.71
CA SER A 272 -5.24 -25.25 -14.39
C SER A 272 -5.66 -23.84 -14.85
N VAL A 273 -6.68 -23.72 -15.71
CA VAL A 273 -7.16 -22.43 -16.25
C VAL A 273 -7.58 -21.45 -15.14
N PRO A 274 -8.38 -21.84 -14.13
CA PRO A 274 -8.77 -20.94 -13.04
C PRO A 274 -7.57 -20.41 -12.26
N GLN A 275 -6.55 -21.25 -12.03
CA GLN A 275 -5.34 -20.85 -11.31
C GLN A 275 -4.55 -19.79 -12.08
N ILE A 276 -4.44 -19.92 -13.40
CA ILE A 276 -3.76 -18.91 -14.23
C ILE A 276 -4.50 -17.57 -14.15
N LEU A 277 -5.82 -17.59 -14.32
CA LEU A 277 -6.65 -16.39 -14.25
C LEU A 277 -6.58 -15.71 -12.88
N GLN A 278 -6.63 -16.50 -11.79
CA GLN A 278 -6.53 -15.99 -10.43
C GLN A 278 -5.18 -15.31 -10.16
N ASN A 279 -4.07 -15.88 -10.63
CA ASN A 279 -2.75 -15.26 -10.49
C ASN A 279 -2.65 -13.93 -11.25
N LEU A 280 -3.15 -13.89 -12.49
CA LEU A 280 -3.19 -12.64 -13.27
C LEU A 280 -4.04 -11.57 -12.58
N GLU A 281 -5.22 -11.94 -12.09
CA GLU A 281 -6.10 -11.04 -11.34
C GLU A 281 -5.44 -10.54 -10.05
N ALA A 282 -4.75 -11.41 -9.31
CA ALA A 282 -4.04 -11.05 -8.09
C ALA A 282 -2.92 -10.02 -8.36
N ILE A 283 -2.11 -10.24 -9.42
CA ILE A 283 -1.04 -9.32 -9.82
C ILE A 283 -1.61 -7.95 -10.19
N HIS A 284 -2.66 -7.91 -11.03
CA HIS A 284 -3.30 -6.66 -11.41
C HIS A 284 -3.90 -5.94 -10.21
N THR A 285 -4.58 -6.66 -9.33
CA THR A 285 -5.20 -6.08 -8.13
C THR A 285 -4.14 -5.51 -7.19
N SER A 286 -3.05 -6.24 -6.95
CA SER A 286 -1.93 -5.78 -6.13
C SER A 286 -1.26 -4.53 -6.73
N GLN A 287 -0.98 -4.52 -8.04
CA GLN A 287 -0.41 -3.35 -8.71
C GLN A 287 -1.33 -2.12 -8.62
N GLN A 288 -2.63 -2.29 -8.85
CA GLN A 288 -3.61 -1.19 -8.74
C GLN A 288 -3.71 -0.66 -7.31
N HIS A 289 -3.75 -1.55 -6.32
CA HIS A 289 -3.74 -1.18 -4.91
C HIS A 289 -2.47 -0.39 -4.54
N LEU A 290 -1.31 -0.85 -5.01
CA LEU A 290 -0.02 -0.20 -4.80
C LEU A 290 0.02 1.22 -5.41
N LEU A 291 -0.56 1.41 -6.61
CA LEU A 291 -0.71 2.73 -7.23
C LEU A 291 -1.65 3.66 -6.44
N GLN A 292 -2.74 3.12 -5.89
CA GLN A 292 -3.64 3.89 -5.02
C GLN A 292 -2.95 4.34 -3.74
N LEU A 293 -2.22 3.45 -3.06
CA LEU A 293 -1.41 3.78 -1.89
C LEU A 293 -0.35 4.83 -2.22
N TRP A 294 0.29 4.71 -3.39
CA TRP A 294 1.23 5.70 -3.86
C TRP A 294 0.58 7.09 -3.99
N HIS A 295 -0.59 7.18 -4.65
CA HIS A 295 -1.33 8.43 -4.79
C HIS A 295 -1.74 9.05 -3.45
N HIS A 296 -2.16 8.20 -2.49
CA HIS A 296 -2.51 8.66 -1.16
C HIS A 296 -1.29 9.19 -0.39
N LYS A 297 -0.16 8.47 -0.44
CA LYS A 297 1.09 8.90 0.22
C LYS A 297 1.64 10.19 -0.40
N LYS A 298 1.52 10.37 -1.71
CA LYS A 298 1.88 11.63 -2.38
C LYS A 298 1.17 12.83 -1.75
N LEU A 299 -0.16 12.74 -1.58
CA LEU A 299 -0.95 13.81 -0.98
C LEU A 299 -0.47 14.14 0.43
N LYS A 300 -0.18 13.12 1.25
CA LYS A 300 0.34 13.33 2.61
C LYS A 300 1.74 13.95 2.63
N LEU A 301 2.62 13.56 1.71
CA LEU A 301 3.96 14.16 1.59
C LEU A 301 3.87 15.62 1.14
N ASP A 302 2.99 15.94 0.19
CA ASP A 302 2.74 17.32 -0.25
C ASP A 302 2.21 18.18 0.91
N GLN A 303 1.29 17.63 1.71
CA GLN A 303 0.79 18.27 2.94
C GLN A 303 1.93 18.44 3.98
N CYS A 304 2.75 17.42 4.22
CA CYS A 304 3.89 17.52 5.12
C CYS A 304 4.86 18.64 4.68
N PHE A 305 5.17 18.72 3.39
CA PHE A 305 6.03 19.78 2.85
C PHE A 305 5.42 21.18 3.04
N GLN A 306 4.11 21.34 2.80
CA GLN A 306 3.40 22.60 3.06
C GLN A 306 3.45 23.01 4.53
N LEU A 307 3.29 22.05 5.45
CA LEU A 307 3.41 22.29 6.89
C LEU A 307 4.83 22.78 7.24
N ARG A 308 5.88 22.14 6.72
CA ARG A 308 7.27 22.54 7.03
C ARG A 308 7.62 23.92 6.46
N LEU A 309 7.09 24.28 5.29
CA LEU A 309 7.21 25.63 4.76
C LEU A 309 6.48 26.65 5.65
N PHE A 310 5.27 26.32 6.10
CA PHE A 310 4.49 27.18 7.00
C PHE A 310 5.22 27.42 8.33
N GLU A 311 5.75 26.36 8.95
CA GLU A 311 6.52 26.45 10.20
C GLU A 311 7.77 27.31 10.02
N GLN A 312 8.54 27.08 8.94
CA GLN A 312 9.71 27.88 8.62
C GLN A 312 9.35 29.37 8.38
N ASP A 313 8.24 29.65 7.70
CA ASP A 313 7.77 31.02 7.49
C ASP A 313 7.38 31.69 8.81
N CYS A 314 6.77 30.94 9.75
CA CYS A 314 6.46 31.43 11.10
C CYS A 314 7.72 31.78 11.90
N GLU A 315 8.80 31.00 11.75
CA GLU A 315 10.08 31.28 12.41
C GLU A 315 10.79 32.51 11.81
N LYS A 316 10.65 32.75 10.51
CA LYS A 316 11.34 33.84 9.78
C LYS A 316 10.66 35.20 9.86
N VAL A 317 9.54 35.35 10.58
CA VAL A 317 8.78 36.61 10.72
C VAL A 317 9.64 37.79 11.21
N PHE A 318 10.78 37.52 11.85
CA PHE A 318 11.70 38.52 12.39
C PHE A 318 12.62 39.22 11.38
N ALA A 319 12.61 38.84 10.08
CA ALA A 319 13.63 39.28 9.12
C ALA A 319 13.23 40.43 8.15
N THR A 320 11.95 40.77 7.98
CA THR A 320 11.50 41.86 7.06
C THR A 320 10.05 42.27 7.36
N ASN A 321 9.62 43.47 6.90
CA ASN A 321 8.31 44.11 7.12
C ASN A 321 7.24 43.19 7.75
N VAL A 322 7.23 43.20 9.09
CA VAL A 322 6.54 42.23 9.95
C VAL A 322 5.03 42.20 9.66
N TYR A 323 4.45 43.36 9.33
CA TYR A 323 3.02 43.52 9.05
C TYR A 323 2.56 42.72 7.82
N VAL A 324 3.29 42.81 6.71
CA VAL A 324 2.92 42.13 5.45
C VAL A 324 3.12 40.62 5.59
N ASN A 325 4.18 40.22 6.29
CA ASN A 325 4.51 38.80 6.47
C ASN A 325 3.47 38.06 7.33
N ILE A 326 2.97 38.66 8.41
CA ILE A 326 1.98 38.00 9.29
C ILE A 326 0.65 37.79 8.57
N ASN A 327 0.14 38.81 7.86
CA ASN A 327 -1.11 38.67 7.10
C ASN A 327 -1.00 37.58 6.01
N ARG A 328 0.15 37.48 5.34
CA ARG A 328 0.43 36.42 4.37
C ARG A 328 0.41 35.04 5.02
N ILE A 329 1.09 34.87 6.16
CA ILE A 329 1.16 33.61 6.90
C ILE A 329 -0.22 33.17 7.38
N LEU A 330 -1.02 34.08 7.94
CA LEU A 330 -2.38 33.77 8.37
C LEU A 330 -3.29 33.38 7.19
N THR A 331 -3.11 34.01 6.03
CA THR A 331 -3.83 33.63 4.80
C THR A 331 -3.46 32.21 4.35
N VAL A 332 -2.19 31.84 4.41
CA VAL A 332 -1.73 30.48 4.10
C VAL A 332 -2.32 29.49 5.10
N ALA A 333 -2.28 29.79 6.40
CA ALA A 333 -2.86 28.94 7.44
C ALA A 333 -4.35 28.65 7.19
N SER A 334 -5.14 29.68 6.88
CA SER A 334 -6.57 29.51 6.57
C SER A 334 -6.79 28.59 5.38
N ARG A 335 -6.02 28.74 4.29
CA ARG A 335 -6.11 27.86 3.12
C ARG A 335 -5.78 26.41 3.44
N LEU A 336 -4.74 26.16 4.24
CA LEU A 336 -4.36 24.80 4.65
C LEU A 336 -5.45 24.17 5.53
N ILE A 337 -6.09 24.96 6.39
CA ILE A 337 -7.21 24.49 7.21
C ILE A 337 -8.42 24.15 6.34
N GLU A 338 -8.77 25.02 5.39
CA GLU A 338 -9.89 24.84 4.45
C GLU A 338 -9.68 23.62 3.54
N SER A 339 -8.43 23.29 3.19
CA SER A 339 -8.11 22.13 2.36
C SER A 339 -8.14 20.78 3.10
N SER A 340 -8.69 20.71 4.31
CA SER A 340 -8.72 19.49 5.15
C SER A 340 -7.34 18.85 5.35
N HIS A 341 -6.32 19.69 5.57
CA HIS A 341 -4.96 19.22 5.83
C HIS A 341 -4.88 18.34 7.08
N TYR A 342 -4.08 17.25 7.08
CA TYR A 342 -4.03 16.32 8.23
C TYR A 342 -3.65 17.01 9.56
N ALA A 343 -2.81 18.04 9.49
CA ALA A 343 -2.37 18.85 10.62
C ALA A 343 -3.23 20.12 10.87
N ALA A 344 -4.44 20.23 10.31
CA ALA A 344 -5.25 21.45 10.38
C ALA A 344 -5.45 21.97 11.83
N GLN A 345 -5.60 21.08 12.80
CA GLN A 345 -5.73 21.47 14.20
C GLN A 345 -4.45 22.13 14.75
N HIS A 346 -3.28 21.56 14.46
CA HIS A 346 -1.99 22.13 14.86
C HIS A 346 -1.75 23.49 14.18
N ILE A 347 -1.98 23.57 12.87
CA ILE A 347 -1.86 24.81 12.08
C ILE A 347 -2.76 25.90 12.68
N ARG A 348 -4.01 25.57 13.02
CA ARG A 348 -4.95 26.49 13.67
C ARG A 348 -4.39 27.02 14.99
N THR A 349 -3.88 26.15 15.86
CA THR A 349 -3.30 26.55 17.15
C THR A 349 -2.13 27.51 16.97
N VAL A 350 -1.20 27.22 16.05
CA VAL A 350 -0.04 28.08 15.78
C VAL A 350 -0.47 29.43 15.19
N ALA A 351 -1.35 29.41 14.20
CA ALA A 351 -1.87 30.63 13.56
C ALA A 351 -2.63 31.53 14.54
N SER A 352 -3.50 30.97 15.38
CA SER A 352 -4.22 31.73 16.41
C SER A 352 -3.28 32.34 17.44
N ARG A 353 -2.22 31.62 17.85
CA ARG A 353 -1.20 32.16 18.74
C ARG A 353 -0.45 33.32 18.10
N LEU A 354 -0.04 33.16 16.84
CA LEU A 354 0.65 34.21 16.08
C LEU A 354 -0.21 35.47 15.93
N ASP A 355 -1.48 35.33 15.55
CA ASP A 355 -2.42 36.46 15.40
C ASP A 355 -2.62 37.22 16.72
N ARG A 356 -2.79 36.49 17.84
CA ARG A 356 -2.93 37.10 19.16
C ARG A 356 -1.68 37.89 19.55
N THR A 357 -0.51 37.24 19.50
CA THR A 357 0.76 37.88 19.87
C THR A 357 1.06 39.09 18.98
N TRP A 358 0.71 39.02 17.70
CA TRP A 358 0.85 40.15 16.79
C TRP A 358 -0.06 41.33 17.15
N LYS A 359 -1.33 41.07 17.44
CA LYS A 359 -2.29 42.13 17.84
C LYS A 359 -1.86 42.80 19.14
N GLU A 360 -1.39 42.04 20.12
CA GLU A 360 -0.83 42.56 21.37
C GLU A 360 0.39 43.46 21.11
N PHE A 361 1.32 43.01 20.26
CA PHE A 361 2.50 43.81 19.90
C PHE A 361 2.14 45.10 19.13
N ALA A 362 1.24 45.00 18.15
CA ALA A 362 0.80 46.13 17.35
C ALA A 362 0.11 47.19 18.23
N ALA A 363 -0.77 46.78 19.15
CA ALA A 363 -1.40 47.67 20.11
C ALA A 363 -0.37 48.40 20.99
N GLY A 364 0.63 47.68 21.50
CA GLY A 364 1.72 48.30 22.28
C GLY A 364 2.58 49.28 21.47
N LEU A 365 2.79 49.02 20.18
CA LEU A 365 3.49 49.93 19.28
C LEU A 365 2.68 51.21 19.01
N ASP A 366 1.37 51.07 18.81
CA ASP A 366 0.45 52.18 18.60
C ASP A 366 0.39 53.08 19.85
N GLU A 367 0.30 52.47 21.04
CA GLU A 367 0.35 53.18 22.32
C GLU A 367 1.66 53.96 22.49
N ARG A 368 2.81 53.30 22.25
CA ARG A 368 4.12 53.96 22.29
C ARG A 368 4.20 55.12 21.30
N THR A 369 3.68 54.94 20.09
CA THR A 369 3.68 55.96 19.04
C THR A 369 2.83 57.16 19.47
N ALA A 370 1.66 56.94 20.06
CA ALA A 370 0.82 57.99 20.61
C ALA A 370 1.52 58.77 21.72
N VAL A 371 2.17 58.08 22.67
CA VAL A 371 2.92 58.71 23.75
C VAL A 371 4.09 59.55 23.23
N LEU A 372 4.85 59.04 22.25
CA LEU A 372 5.94 59.78 21.63
C LEU A 372 5.42 61.03 20.89
N ALA A 373 4.30 60.92 20.17
CA ALA A 373 3.69 62.05 19.50
C ALA A 373 3.25 63.14 20.50
N LEU A 374 2.62 62.74 21.61
CA LEU A 374 2.23 63.66 22.70
C LEU A 374 3.45 64.32 23.34
N SER A 375 4.53 63.57 23.58
CA SER A 375 5.79 64.12 24.11
C SER A 375 6.40 65.16 23.18
N VAL A 376 6.45 64.89 21.87
CA VAL A 376 6.93 65.86 20.86
C VAL A 376 6.07 67.12 20.87
N LEU A 377 4.74 66.98 20.92
CA LEU A 377 3.82 68.12 20.99
C LEU A 377 4.05 68.95 22.26
N PHE A 378 4.23 68.30 23.41
CA PHE A 378 4.54 68.97 24.68
C PHE A 378 5.83 69.78 24.59
N HIS A 379 6.93 69.17 24.14
CA HIS A 379 8.23 69.86 24.01
C HIS A 379 8.16 71.04 23.03
N HIS A 380 7.47 70.87 21.91
CA HIS A 380 7.28 71.95 20.94
C HIS A 380 6.49 73.13 21.53
N LYS A 381 5.44 72.85 22.32
CA LYS A 381 4.67 73.90 23.01
C LYS A 381 5.49 74.59 24.10
N ALA A 382 6.27 73.85 24.88
CA ALA A 382 7.14 74.42 25.91
C ALA A 382 8.18 75.38 25.32
N GLU A 383 8.81 75.01 24.19
CA GLU A 383 9.75 75.86 23.46
C GLU A 383 9.11 77.15 22.95
N GLN A 384 7.88 77.09 22.44
CA GLN A 384 7.12 78.28 22.02
C GLN A 384 6.88 79.25 23.19
N VAL A 385 6.59 78.73 24.39
CA VAL A 385 6.38 79.55 25.60
C VAL A 385 7.69 80.23 26.02
N ILE A 386 8.80 79.47 26.08
CA ILE A 386 10.12 80.00 26.45
C ILE A 386 10.53 81.14 25.48
N THR A 387 10.38 80.92 24.17
CA THR A 387 10.74 81.90 23.13
C THR A 387 9.93 83.19 23.24
N LYS A 388 8.66 83.13 23.66
CA LYS A 388 7.80 84.31 23.82
C LYS A 388 8.06 85.09 25.11
N LEU A 389 8.57 84.44 26.17
CA LEU A 389 8.79 85.08 27.48
C LEU A 389 10.16 85.78 27.58
N PHE A 390 11.18 85.27 26.87
CA PHE A 390 12.56 85.79 26.97
C PHE A 390 12.81 87.24 26.44
N PRO A 391 12.04 87.81 25.48
CA PRO A 391 12.29 89.18 25.00
C PRO A 391 11.77 90.32 25.90
N LEU A 392 11.05 90.04 26.98
CA LEU A 392 10.38 91.09 27.78
C LEU A 392 11.40 91.87 28.62
N SER A 393 11.51 93.18 28.37
CA SER A 393 12.42 94.08 29.09
C SER A 393 11.93 94.36 30.52
N TYR A 394 12.84 94.80 31.39
CA TYR A 394 12.66 94.95 32.85
C TYR A 394 11.42 95.77 33.30
N LEU A 395 10.75 96.52 32.41
CA LEU A 395 9.52 97.26 32.71
C LEU A 395 8.22 96.44 32.60
N GLU A 396 8.19 95.33 31.86
CA GLU A 396 7.01 94.43 31.76
C GLU A 396 6.94 93.40 32.91
N LEU A 397 7.94 93.42 33.80
CA LEU A 397 8.12 92.49 34.92
C LEU A 397 7.12 92.69 36.08
N THR A 398 6.56 93.89 36.25
CA THR A 398 5.56 94.17 37.29
C THR A 398 4.16 93.66 36.94
N ASN A 399 3.79 93.67 35.66
CA ASN A 399 2.51 93.13 35.19
C ASN A 399 2.56 91.58 35.08
N THR A 400 3.74 91.03 34.84
CA THR A 400 3.98 89.58 34.85
C THR A 400 4.08 88.97 36.25
N LYS A 401 4.45 89.71 37.31
CA LYS A 401 4.39 89.18 38.70
C LYS A 401 2.99 88.72 39.13
N ASN A 402 1.97 89.51 38.80
CA ASN A 402 0.58 89.11 39.09
C ASN A 402 0.13 87.92 38.20
N LYS A 403 0.57 87.87 36.94
CA LYS A 403 0.31 86.73 36.04
C LYS A 403 1.04 85.45 36.47
N PHE A 404 2.27 85.57 36.97
CA PHE A 404 3.03 84.46 37.56
C PHE A 404 2.39 83.95 38.84
N SER A 405 1.71 84.79 39.64
CA SER A 405 0.97 84.34 40.82
C SER A 405 -0.13 83.32 40.46
N PHE A 406 -0.96 83.62 39.46
CA PHE A 406 -2.02 82.71 39.02
C PHE A 406 -1.47 81.46 38.33
N LEU A 407 -0.39 81.60 37.54
CA LEU A 407 0.29 80.45 36.93
C LEU A 407 0.98 79.55 37.95
N LEU A 408 1.64 80.12 38.96
CA LEU A 408 2.24 79.36 40.07
C LEU A 408 1.16 78.64 40.88
N GLN A 409 0.05 79.30 41.19
CA GLN A 409 -1.08 78.69 41.88
C GLN A 409 -1.73 77.58 41.05
N TYR A 410 -1.83 77.75 39.73
CA TYR A 410 -2.29 76.69 38.82
C TYR A 410 -1.34 75.50 38.82
N VAL A 411 -0.03 75.74 38.70
CA VAL A 411 1.00 74.68 38.73
C VAL A 411 1.04 73.93 40.07
N GLU A 412 0.87 74.64 41.19
CA GLU A 412 0.72 74.01 42.51
C GLU A 412 -0.55 73.16 42.60
N SER A 413 -1.67 73.65 42.03
CA SER A 413 -2.93 72.92 41.97
C SER A 413 -2.84 71.67 41.11
N VAL A 414 -2.08 71.68 40.01
CA VAL A 414 -1.83 70.51 39.15
C VAL A 414 -1.20 69.37 39.93
N ASN A 415 -0.25 69.66 40.83
CA ASN A 415 0.37 68.62 41.66
C ASN A 415 -0.63 67.99 42.63
N ASN A 416 -1.51 68.80 43.23
CA ASN A 416 -2.57 68.33 44.12
C ASN A 416 -3.63 67.50 43.37
N TRP A 417 -3.99 67.91 42.16
CA TRP A 417 -4.91 67.15 41.31
C TRP A 417 -4.32 65.82 40.86
N ASN A 418 -3.02 65.80 40.52
CA ASN A 418 -2.34 64.56 40.15
C ASN A 418 -2.33 63.57 41.31
N GLN A 419 -2.03 64.02 42.53
CA GLN A 419 -2.11 63.17 43.73
C GLN A 419 -3.53 62.67 44.03
N ALA A 420 -4.55 63.50 43.78
CA ALA A 420 -5.94 63.09 43.93
C ALA A 420 -6.34 61.98 42.94
N CYS A 421 -5.70 61.93 41.76
CA CYS A 421 -5.92 60.90 40.75
C CYS A 421 -5.04 59.64 40.96
N GLU A 422 -3.85 59.78 41.56
CA GLU A 422 -2.87 58.69 41.67
C GLU A 422 -3.25 57.59 42.69
N ASN A 423 -4.19 57.83 43.60
CA ASN A 423 -4.50 56.91 44.71
C ASN A 423 -5.96 56.40 44.76
N MET A 424 -6.67 56.32 43.64
CA MET A 424 -8.00 55.70 43.60
C MET A 424 -7.96 54.27 43.08
N SER A 425 -7.95 53.30 44.00
CA SER A 425 -8.38 51.94 43.67
C SER A 425 -9.84 51.98 43.24
N ILE A 426 -10.17 51.44 42.06
CA ILE A 426 -11.53 51.45 41.52
C ILE A 426 -12.47 50.68 42.48
N PRO A 427 -13.44 51.34 43.13
CA PRO A 427 -14.34 50.67 44.08
C PRO A 427 -15.27 49.69 43.36
N SER A 428 -15.55 48.54 43.98
CA SER A 428 -16.48 47.54 43.44
C SER A 428 -17.94 47.76 43.84
N GLU A 429 -18.21 48.68 44.77
CA GLU A 429 -19.56 48.98 45.27
C GLU A 429 -20.17 50.18 44.53
N ILE A 430 -21.40 50.01 44.02
CA ILE A 430 -22.09 51.00 43.16
C ILE A 430 -22.21 52.38 43.82
N ILE A 431 -22.60 52.44 45.09
CA ILE A 431 -22.78 53.71 45.82
C ILE A 431 -21.44 54.46 45.99
N VAL A 432 -20.37 53.70 46.21
CA VAL A 432 -19.01 54.25 46.35
C VAL A 432 -18.48 54.70 44.98
N LEU A 433 -18.83 53.99 43.91
CA LEU A 433 -18.50 54.35 42.53
C LEU A 433 -19.21 55.65 42.10
N GLU A 434 -20.50 55.80 42.40
CA GLU A 434 -21.25 57.05 42.15
C GLU A 434 -20.62 58.24 42.88
N THR A 435 -20.20 58.02 44.13
CA THR A 435 -19.50 59.04 44.92
C THR A 435 -18.14 59.39 44.31
N ALA A 436 -17.38 58.39 43.85
CA ALA A 436 -16.09 58.59 43.20
C ALA A 436 -16.22 59.31 41.85
N ILE A 437 -17.28 59.01 41.07
CA ILE A 437 -17.60 59.71 39.82
C ILE A 437 -17.91 61.18 40.10
N HIS A 438 -18.73 61.48 41.10
CA HIS A 438 -19.03 62.87 41.48
C HIS A 438 -17.78 63.61 41.98
N GLN A 439 -16.91 62.96 42.74
CA GLN A 439 -15.63 63.54 43.16
C GLN A 439 -14.72 63.84 41.97
N HIS A 440 -14.65 62.93 40.99
CA HIS A 440 -13.88 63.13 39.77
C HIS A 440 -14.45 64.26 38.89
N GLN A 441 -15.78 64.36 38.79
CA GLN A 441 -16.45 65.46 38.10
C GLN A 441 -16.15 66.81 38.74
N ASN A 442 -16.25 66.92 40.07
CA ASN A 442 -15.91 68.15 40.80
C ASN A 442 -14.43 68.53 40.62
N LEU A 443 -13.54 67.54 40.59
CA LEU A 443 -12.12 67.75 40.33
C LEU A 443 -11.90 68.31 38.91
N TYR A 444 -12.57 67.74 37.91
CA TYR A 444 -12.54 68.22 36.53
C TYR A 444 -13.10 69.64 36.39
N GLU A 445 -14.21 69.97 37.06
CA GLU A 445 -14.76 71.32 37.08
C GLU A 445 -13.80 72.33 37.72
N SER A 446 -13.13 71.96 38.81
CA SER A 446 -12.09 72.78 39.45
C SER A 446 -10.90 73.03 38.51
N MET A 447 -10.45 72.02 37.76
CA MET A 447 -9.42 72.18 36.73
C MET A 447 -9.84 73.17 35.64
N CYS A 448 -11.09 73.04 35.17
CA CYS A 448 -11.65 73.91 34.13
C CYS A 448 -11.77 75.36 34.60
N GLN A 449 -12.20 75.58 35.85
CA GLN A 449 -12.30 76.90 36.44
C GLN A 449 -10.92 77.55 36.58
N ALA A 450 -9.94 76.84 37.14
CA ALA A 450 -8.58 77.36 37.29
C ALA A 450 -7.93 77.66 35.92
N TYR A 451 -8.18 76.83 34.90
CA TYR A 451 -7.76 77.12 33.53
C TYR A 451 -8.46 78.36 32.96
N THR A 452 -9.76 78.52 33.24
CA THR A 452 -10.53 79.71 32.83
C THR A 452 -9.98 80.98 33.49
N GLU A 453 -9.62 80.94 34.77
CA GLU A 453 -9.05 82.08 35.49
C GLU A 453 -7.68 82.49 34.92
N VAL A 454 -6.83 81.51 34.58
CA VAL A 454 -5.54 81.76 33.91
C VAL A 454 -5.74 82.30 32.50
N SER A 455 -6.70 81.74 31.74
CA SER A 455 -6.95 82.12 30.34
C SER A 455 -7.67 83.47 30.20
N VAL A 456 -8.64 83.80 31.06
CA VAL A 456 -9.31 85.12 31.10
C VAL A 456 -8.33 86.21 31.53
N SER A 457 -7.45 85.92 32.51
CA SER A 457 -6.36 86.82 32.89
C SER A 457 -5.33 87.01 31.77
N SER A 458 -5.25 86.08 30.81
CA SER A 458 -4.45 86.21 29.60
C SER A 458 -5.16 86.95 28.46
N ALA A 459 -6.48 87.12 28.52
CA ALA A 459 -7.32 87.73 27.48
C ALA A 459 -7.51 89.26 27.61
N PHE A 460 -7.04 89.89 28.70
CA PHE A 460 -6.93 91.36 28.84
C PHE A 460 -5.58 91.91 28.30
N LEU A 461 -4.98 91.19 27.35
CA LEU A 461 -3.99 91.71 26.40
C LEU A 461 -4.71 92.48 25.28
#